data_AF-A0A1E5GU74-F1
#
_entry.id   AF-A0A1E5GU74-F1
#
_cell.length_a   1.000
_cell.length_b   1.000
_cell.length_c   1.000
_cell.angle_alpha   90.00
_cell.angle_beta   90.00
_cell.angle_gamma   90.00
#
_symmetry.space_group_name_H-M   'P 1'
#
loop_
_entity.id
_entity.type
_entity.pdbx_description
1 polymer ?
#
loop_
_entity_poly.entity_id
_entity_poly.type
_entity_poly.pdbx_seq_one_letter_code
_entity_poly.pdbx_strand_id
1 'polypeptide(L)'
;MDFKKIKEEYSGTNPEEFLTTVLKTEQGNDDAIIFSQTLEEQFEVNVDCLATDETITLEDISRWKEDSFLVVAQTIDGDYIAGTPNQTFVIPVSLFKIDIETYDLFLSDFFIEYINGALNSSILPQITK
;
A
#
# COMPACT_ATOMS: atom_id res chain seq x y z
N MET A 1 -5.82 -14.21 2.17
CA MET A 1 -5.40 -13.83 3.54
C MET A 1 -6.59 -13.48 4.42
N ASP A 2 -6.47 -13.62 5.74
CA ASP A 2 -7.49 -13.17 6.72
C ASP A 2 -7.01 -11.92 7.48
N PHE A 3 -7.34 -10.74 6.94
CA PHE A 3 -6.95 -9.46 7.55
C PHE A 3 -7.68 -9.17 8.88
N LYS A 4 -8.80 -9.84 9.18
CA LYS A 4 -9.45 -9.71 10.49
C LYS A 4 -8.60 -10.35 11.57
N LYS A 5 -8.06 -11.54 11.30
CA LYS A 5 -7.12 -12.20 12.21
C LYS A 5 -5.83 -11.39 12.38
N ILE A 6 -5.30 -10.82 11.30
CA ILE A 6 -4.13 -9.92 11.37
C ILE A 6 -4.42 -8.72 12.27
N LYS A 7 -5.63 -8.12 12.17
CA LYS A 7 -6.04 -7.02 13.04
C LYS A 7 -6.21 -7.43 14.52
N GLU A 8 -6.55 -8.68 14.80
CA GLU A 8 -6.62 -9.20 16.18
C GLU A 8 -5.23 -9.43 16.77
N GLU A 9 -4.27 -9.90 15.96
CA GLU A 9 -2.87 -10.07 16.36
C GLU A 9 -2.11 -8.74 16.42
N TYR A 10 -2.60 -7.74 15.68
CA TYR A 10 -2.01 -6.41 15.55
C TYR A 10 -3.07 -5.31 15.55
N SER A 11 -3.15 -4.58 16.66
CA SER A 11 -4.05 -3.42 16.82
C SER A 11 -3.36 -2.07 16.62
N GLY A 12 -2.10 -2.08 16.19
CA GLY A 12 -1.34 -0.86 15.94
C GLY A 12 -1.69 -0.22 14.60
N THR A 13 -1.10 0.95 14.39
CA THR A 13 -1.25 1.72 13.15
C THR A 13 0.06 1.84 12.36
N ASN A 14 1.19 1.46 12.96
CA ASN A 14 2.50 1.44 12.33
C ASN A 14 2.53 0.52 11.07
N PRO A 15 2.92 1.03 9.90
CA PRO A 15 3.05 0.25 8.67
C PRO A 15 4.08 -0.89 8.70
N GLU A 16 5.23 -0.72 9.35
CA GLU A 16 6.29 -1.73 9.46
C GLU A 16 5.83 -2.95 10.27
N GLU A 17 5.14 -2.70 11.39
CA GLU A 17 4.60 -3.75 12.24
C GLU A 17 3.47 -4.51 11.52
N PHE A 18 2.63 -3.79 10.76
CA PHE A 18 1.62 -4.39 9.90
C PHE A 18 2.27 -5.33 8.87
N LEU A 19 3.24 -4.83 8.09
CA LEU A 19 3.93 -5.60 7.06
C LEU A 19 4.60 -6.85 7.64
N THR A 20 5.28 -6.70 8.78
CA THR A 20 5.92 -7.81 9.49
C THR A 20 4.92 -8.89 9.91
N THR A 21 3.72 -8.50 10.32
CA THR A 21 2.65 -9.43 10.71
C THR A 21 2.05 -10.14 9.51
N VAL A 22 1.81 -9.41 8.41
CA VAL A 22 1.33 -10.00 7.14
C VAL A 22 2.32 -11.03 6.61
N LEU A 23 3.62 -10.71 6.59
CA LEU A 23 4.67 -11.60 6.06
C LEU A 23 4.86 -12.90 6.87
N LYS A 24 4.45 -12.92 8.15
CA LYS A 24 4.42 -14.14 8.97
C LYS A 24 3.22 -15.04 8.67
N THR A 25 2.21 -14.50 8.00
CA THR A 25 1.00 -15.22 7.58
C THR A 25 1.21 -15.79 6.17
N GLU A 26 0.62 -16.94 5.86
CA GLU A 26 0.73 -17.51 4.51
C GLU A 26 0.07 -16.60 3.47
N GLN A 27 0.83 -16.29 2.41
CA GLN A 27 0.32 -15.60 1.22
C GLN A 27 -0.18 -16.64 0.21
N GLY A 28 -1.29 -16.35 -0.46
CA GLY A 28 -1.80 -17.19 -1.55
C GLY A 28 -0.98 -16.95 -2.82
N ASN A 29 -0.71 -18.01 -3.60
CA ASN A 29 0.03 -17.90 -4.86
C ASN A 29 -0.73 -17.13 -5.97
N ASP A 30 -2.04 -16.89 -5.80
CA ASP A 30 -2.91 -16.16 -6.73
C ASP A 30 -3.42 -14.83 -6.12
N ASP A 31 -2.75 -14.30 -5.09
CA ASP A 31 -3.17 -13.05 -4.46
C ASP A 31 -2.91 -11.88 -5.43
N ALA A 32 -3.96 -11.08 -5.70
CA ALA A 32 -3.86 -9.87 -6.53
C ALA A 32 -2.94 -8.79 -5.95
N ILE A 33 -2.51 -8.97 -4.69
CA ILE A 33 -1.70 -8.06 -3.91
C ILE A 33 -0.52 -8.84 -3.33
N ILE A 34 0.69 -8.37 -3.61
CA ILE A 34 1.95 -8.98 -3.23
C ILE A 34 2.60 -8.12 -2.14
N PHE A 35 2.81 -8.68 -0.96
CA PHE A 35 3.46 -7.99 0.18
C PHE A 35 4.95 -8.31 0.22
N SER A 36 5.80 -7.30 0.37
CA SER A 36 7.25 -7.48 0.47
C SER A 36 7.93 -6.29 1.16
N GLN A 37 9.02 -6.56 1.87
CA GLN A 37 9.87 -5.54 2.50
C GLN A 37 10.79 -4.83 1.51
N THR A 38 11.03 -5.42 0.34
CA THR A 38 11.97 -4.86 -0.66
C THR A 38 11.29 -3.89 -1.63
N LEU A 39 9.97 -3.70 -1.52
CA LEU A 39 9.22 -2.85 -2.44
C LEU A 39 9.55 -1.36 -2.27
N GLU A 40 9.94 -0.94 -1.07
CA GLU A 40 10.30 0.46 -0.83
C GLU A 40 11.51 0.88 -1.67
N GLU A 41 12.57 0.08 -1.70
CA GLU A 41 13.76 0.37 -2.51
C GLU A 41 13.41 0.43 -4.01
N GLN A 42 12.57 -0.49 -4.49
CA GLN A 42 12.11 -0.51 -5.87
C GLN A 42 11.26 0.72 -6.21
N PHE A 43 10.39 1.13 -5.29
CA PHE A 43 9.53 2.30 -5.44
C PHE A 43 10.37 3.59 -5.53
N GLU A 44 11.37 3.77 -4.67
CA GLU A 44 12.26 4.93 -4.71
C GLU A 44 13.05 5.01 -6.01
N VAL A 45 13.57 3.89 -6.51
CA VAL A 45 14.26 3.83 -7.80
C VAL A 45 13.32 4.24 -8.94
N ASN A 46 12.08 3.76 -8.93
CA ASN A 46 11.10 4.12 -9.96
C ASN A 46 10.69 5.59 -9.89
N VAL A 47 10.55 6.13 -8.68
CA VAL A 47 10.26 7.55 -8.45
C VAL A 47 11.39 8.43 -8.96
N ASP A 48 12.65 8.09 -8.68
CA ASP A 48 13.79 8.84 -9.20
C ASP A 48 13.86 8.81 -10.74
N CYS A 49 13.57 7.66 -11.36
CA CYS A 49 13.60 7.51 -12.82
C CYS A 49 12.48 8.27 -13.55
N LEU A 50 11.31 8.40 -12.93
CA LEU A 50 10.09 8.95 -13.55
C LEU A 50 9.75 10.34 -13.01
N ALA A 51 10.64 10.97 -12.23
CA ALA A 51 10.41 12.26 -11.60
C ALA A 51 10.16 13.37 -12.63
N THR A 52 9.01 14.01 -12.51
CA THR A 52 8.56 15.18 -13.26
C THR A 52 7.74 16.06 -12.30
N ASP A 53 7.33 17.25 -12.75
CA ASP A 53 6.47 18.12 -11.93
C ASP A 53 5.09 17.48 -11.64
N GLU A 54 4.64 16.57 -12.50
CA GLU A 54 3.32 15.92 -12.42
C GLU A 54 3.36 14.58 -11.66
N THR A 55 4.54 14.01 -11.46
CA THR A 55 4.76 12.72 -10.80
C THR A 55 5.40 12.89 -9.42
N ILE A 56 5.22 11.89 -8.54
CA ILE A 56 5.87 11.86 -7.22
C ILE A 56 7.37 12.06 -7.38
N THR A 57 7.98 12.83 -6.48
CA THR A 57 9.43 13.01 -6.42
C THR A 57 10.00 12.45 -5.11
N LEU A 58 11.33 12.29 -5.05
CA LEU A 58 12.01 11.89 -3.81
C LEU A 58 11.80 12.87 -2.64
N GLU A 59 11.54 14.16 -2.94
CA GLU A 59 11.18 15.14 -1.92
C GLU A 59 9.80 14.87 -1.32
N ASP A 60 8.83 14.44 -2.14
CA ASP A 60 7.50 14.05 -1.66
C ASP A 60 7.60 12.81 -0.76
N ILE A 61 8.37 11.80 -1.19
CA ILE A 61 8.64 10.61 -0.35
C ILE A 61 9.28 11.00 0.97
N SER A 62 10.30 11.87 0.93
CA SER A 62 11.02 12.29 2.15
C SER A 62 10.07 12.93 3.16
N ARG A 63 9.12 13.75 2.70
CA ARG A 63 8.08 14.34 3.55
C ARG A 63 7.13 13.28 4.10
N TRP A 64 6.68 12.33 3.27
CA TRP A 64 5.83 11.25 3.74
C TRP A 64 6.52 10.35 4.77
N LYS A 65 7.83 10.12 4.62
CA LYS A 65 8.63 9.36 5.59
C LYS A 65 8.72 10.03 6.97
N GLU A 66 8.58 11.36 7.05
CA GLU A 66 8.43 12.05 8.36
C GLU A 66 7.18 11.56 9.12
N ASP A 67 6.14 11.16 8.39
CA ASP A 67 4.89 10.58 8.92
C ASP A 67 4.93 9.03 8.93
N SER A 68 6.12 8.43 8.94
CA SER A 68 6.30 6.96 8.94
C SER A 68 5.64 6.26 7.73
N PHE A 69 5.70 6.89 6.56
CA PHE A 69 5.28 6.29 5.30
C PHE A 69 6.11 5.05 4.97
N LEU A 70 5.44 3.99 4.53
CA LEU A 70 6.05 2.76 4.06
C LEU A 70 5.23 2.16 2.92
N VAL A 71 5.90 1.72 1.86
CA VAL A 71 5.31 0.89 0.81
C VAL A 71 5.25 -0.56 1.31
N VAL A 72 4.05 -1.12 1.42
CA VAL A 72 3.83 -2.44 2.02
C VAL A 72 3.47 -3.52 1.02
N ALA A 73 2.88 -3.14 -0.12
CA ALA A 73 2.45 -4.08 -1.12
C ALA A 73 2.43 -3.48 -2.54
N GLN A 74 2.33 -4.37 -3.52
CA GLN A 74 2.17 -4.03 -4.93
C GLN A 74 1.08 -4.91 -5.57
N THR A 75 0.29 -4.36 -6.48
CA THR A 75 -0.63 -5.14 -7.31
C THR A 75 0.14 -5.89 -8.41
N ILE A 76 -0.50 -6.88 -9.04
CA ILE A 76 0.07 -7.57 -10.21
C ILE A 76 0.35 -6.61 -11.38
N ASP A 77 -0.47 -5.56 -11.50
CA ASP A 77 -0.34 -4.53 -12.55
C ASP A 77 0.76 -3.49 -12.23
N GLY A 78 1.35 -3.56 -11.03
CA GLY A 78 2.51 -2.76 -10.64
C GLY A 78 2.20 -1.55 -9.76
N ASP A 79 0.94 -1.33 -9.39
CA ASP A 79 0.52 -0.23 -8.52
C ASP A 79 0.93 -0.50 -7.07
N TYR A 80 1.32 0.54 -6.37
CA TYR A 80 1.82 0.44 -5.01
C TYR A 80 0.74 0.71 -3.98
N ILE A 81 0.80 0.00 -2.87
CA ILE A 81 0.01 0.28 -1.68
C ILE A 81 0.97 0.65 -0.57
N ALA A 82 0.79 1.85 -0.05
CA ALA A 82 1.61 2.39 1.02
C ALA A 82 0.73 2.87 2.17
N GLY A 83 1.30 3.00 3.35
CA GLY A 83 0.57 3.47 4.51
C GLY A 83 1.41 4.36 5.40
N THR A 84 0.72 5.15 6.21
CA THR A 84 1.22 5.85 7.40
C THR A 84 0.35 5.39 8.59
N PRO A 85 0.67 5.82 9.82
CA PRO A 85 -0.18 5.56 10.98
C PRO A 85 -1.61 6.10 10.88
N ASN A 86 -1.93 6.97 9.93
CA ASN A 86 -3.23 7.65 9.86
C ASN A 86 -4.00 7.37 8.57
N GLN A 87 -3.33 6.96 7.50
CA GLN A 87 -3.93 6.85 6.17
C GLN A 87 -3.21 5.84 5.29
N THR A 88 -3.93 5.32 4.30
CA THR A 88 -3.46 4.39 3.28
C THR A 88 -3.50 5.07 1.92
N PHE A 89 -2.50 4.77 1.09
CA PHE A 89 -2.34 5.30 -0.26
C PHE A 89 -2.37 4.14 -1.25
N VAL A 90 -3.08 4.35 -2.36
CA VAL A 90 -2.95 3.55 -3.58
C VAL A 90 -2.30 4.44 -4.62
N ILE A 91 -1.09 4.09 -5.02
CA ILE A 91 -0.23 4.89 -5.88
C ILE A 91 -0.11 4.15 -7.21
N PRO A 92 -0.53 4.75 -8.33
CA PRO A 92 -0.45 4.07 -9.62
C PRO A 92 1.01 3.90 -10.04
N VAL A 93 1.28 2.86 -10.84
CA VAL A 93 2.63 2.60 -11.38
C VAL A 93 3.19 3.76 -12.22
N SER A 94 2.30 4.62 -12.76
CA SER A 94 2.66 5.84 -13.49
C SER A 94 3.17 6.97 -12.59
N LEU A 95 2.96 6.88 -11.27
CA LEU A 95 3.37 7.83 -10.25
C LEU A 95 2.76 9.25 -10.40
N PHE A 96 1.72 9.43 -11.21
CA PHE A 96 1.02 10.72 -11.32
C PHE A 96 0.33 11.10 -10.01
N LYS A 97 0.63 12.29 -9.50
CA LYS A 97 0.11 12.75 -8.20
C LYS A 97 -1.42 12.85 -8.17
N ILE A 98 -2.02 13.25 -9.29
CA ILE A 98 -3.47 13.46 -9.42
C ILE A 98 -4.26 12.15 -9.32
N ASP A 99 -3.62 11.03 -9.65
CA ASP A 99 -4.25 9.73 -9.68
C ASP A 99 -4.09 8.97 -8.36
N ILE A 100 -3.27 9.46 -7.42
CA ILE A 100 -3.08 8.82 -6.11
C ILE A 100 -4.39 8.85 -5.33
N GLU A 101 -4.86 7.67 -4.92
CA GLU A 101 -6.01 7.55 -4.04
C GLU A 101 -5.53 7.51 -2.59
N THR A 102 -6.17 8.32 -1.74
CA THR A 102 -5.87 8.37 -0.31
C THR A 102 -7.11 7.99 0.47
N TYR A 103 -6.93 7.14 1.48
CA TYR A 103 -7.98 6.63 2.34
C TYR A 103 -7.64 6.92 3.79
N ASP A 104 -8.57 7.53 4.52
CA ASP A 104 -8.50 7.77 5.97
C ASP A 104 -8.71 6.45 6.76
N LEU A 105 -7.96 5.42 6.40
CA LEU A 105 -8.01 4.07 6.97
C LEU A 105 -6.58 3.61 7.27
N PHE A 106 -6.43 2.92 8.39
CA PHE A 106 -5.21 2.15 8.67
C PHE A 106 -5.09 0.98 7.69
N LEU A 107 -3.87 0.53 7.42
CA LEU A 107 -3.64 -0.57 6.48
C LEU A 107 -4.49 -1.81 6.77
N SER A 108 -4.63 -2.21 8.03
CA SER A 108 -5.47 -3.34 8.42
C SER A 108 -6.94 -3.16 8.04
N ASP A 109 -7.51 -1.98 8.32
CA ASP A 109 -8.89 -1.63 7.96
C ASP A 109 -9.08 -1.49 6.45
N PHE A 110 -8.12 -0.86 5.78
CA PHE A 110 -8.10 -0.74 4.33
C PHE A 110 -8.16 -2.11 3.65
N PHE A 111 -7.30 -3.05 4.04
CA PHE A 111 -7.31 -4.38 3.44
C PHE A 111 -8.57 -5.18 3.80
N ILE A 112 -9.16 -4.97 4.98
CA ILE A 112 -10.47 -5.55 5.33
C ILE A 112 -11.57 -5.03 4.40
N GLU A 113 -11.64 -3.72 4.20
CA GLU A 113 -12.63 -3.09 3.30
C GLU A 113 -12.40 -3.53 1.84
N TYR A 114 -11.14 -3.65 1.42
CA TYR A 114 -10.76 -4.17 0.11
C TYR A 114 -11.29 -5.58 -0.11
N ILE A 115 -10.96 -6.54 0.77
CA ILE A 115 -11.43 -7.94 0.63
C ILE A 115 -12.95 -8.09 0.67
N ASN A 116 -13.64 -7.17 1.35
CA ASN A 116 -15.09 -7.17 1.43
C ASN A 116 -15.77 -6.57 0.18
N GLY A 117 -15.00 -5.93 -0.71
CA GLY A 117 -15.49 -5.19 -1.87
C GLY A 117 -16.19 -3.89 -1.50
N ALA A 118 -15.78 -3.26 -0.39
CA ALA A 118 -16.38 -2.04 0.14
C ALA A 118 -15.58 -0.78 -0.20
N LEU A 119 -14.32 -0.91 -0.63
CA LEU A 119 -13.55 0.20 -1.18
C LEU A 119 -14.02 0.57 -2.58
N ASN A 120 -14.13 1.88 -2.81
CA ASN A 120 -14.33 2.43 -4.14
C ASN A 120 -12.98 2.92 -4.69
N SER A 121 -12.24 2.01 -5.33
CA SER A 121 -10.96 2.30 -5.99
C SER A 121 -11.09 2.18 -7.50
N SER A 122 -10.49 3.11 -8.22
CA SER A 122 -10.33 3.11 -9.67
C SER A 122 -9.01 2.46 -10.11
N ILE A 123 -8.06 2.29 -9.19
CA ILE A 123 -6.75 1.66 -9.44
C ILE A 123 -6.76 0.18 -9.05
N LEU A 124 -7.26 -0.16 -7.87
CA LEU A 124 -7.16 -1.53 -7.38
C LEU A 124 -8.03 -2.51 -8.18
N PRO A 125 -7.54 -3.73 -8.39
CA PRO A 125 -8.32 -4.76 -9.08
C PRO A 125 -9.60 -5.09 -8.30
N GLN A 126 -10.71 -5.21 -9.03
CA GLN A 126 -12.00 -5.50 -8.43
C GLN A 126 -12.08 -6.96 -7.99
N ILE A 127 -12.40 -7.18 -6.71
CA ILE A 127 -12.62 -8.52 -6.19
C ILE A 127 -13.97 -9.02 -6.72
N THR A 128 -13.90 -9.95 -7.67
CA THR A 128 -15.11 -10.61 -8.19
C THR A 128 -15.54 -11.65 -7.15
N LYS A 129 -16.69 -11.45 -6.52
CA LYS A 129 -17.30 -12.42 -5.59
C LYS A 129 -17.90 -13.61 -6.31
#